data_AF-A0A0B2QR62-F1
#
_entry.id   AF-A0A0B2QR62-F1
#
_cell.length_a   1.000
_cell.length_b   1.000
_cell.length_c   1.000
_cell.angle_alpha   90.00
_cell.angle_beta   90.00
_cell.angle_gamma   90.00
#
_symmetry.space_group_name_H-M   'P 1'
#
loop_
_entity.id
_entity.type
_entity.pdbx_description
1 polymer ?
#
loop_
_entity_poly.entity_id
_entity_poly.type
_entity_poly.pdbx_seq_one_letter_code
_entity_poly.pdbx_strand_id
1 'polypeptide(L)'
;MFFGVFHRIWNHEEATLLNTFGNHHFPDRGISKLCLVNELDDSLLLDASFDGNIQIWKDYLLKGKQKLVIAFSSIHGHKPGVRSLSAVVDWQQQCDYPYASGEISSIMLWDVDKEQLVNSKSSSSDCSVSVLVSLIFA
;
A
#
# COMPACT_ATOMS: atom_id res chain seq x y z
N MET A 1 25.85 -4.04 -5.44
CA MET A 1 24.70 -3.63 -6.25
C MET A 1 23.48 -3.72 -5.36
N PHE A 2 22.92 -2.60 -4.92
CA PHE A 2 21.78 -2.61 -4.00
C PHE A 2 20.51 -2.91 -4.80
N PHE A 3 20.06 -4.17 -4.76
CA PHE A 3 18.76 -4.57 -5.27
C PHE A 3 17.73 -4.31 -4.16
N GLY A 4 17.09 -3.15 -4.22
CA GLY A 4 16.00 -2.77 -3.31
C GLY A 4 14.95 -1.99 -4.07
N VAL A 5 13.75 -1.92 -3.51
CA VAL A 5 12.66 -1.09 -4.03
C VAL A 5 12.84 0.33 -3.48
N PHE A 6 12.89 1.32 -4.38
CA PHE A 6 13.10 2.72 -4.03
C PHE A 6 11.98 3.59 -4.57
N HIS A 7 11.52 4.52 -3.73
CA HIS A 7 10.67 5.64 -4.10
C HIS A 7 11.52 6.79 -4.60
N ARG A 8 11.10 7.39 -5.71
CA ARG A 8 11.71 8.60 -6.26
C ARG A 8 10.63 9.65 -6.46
N ILE A 9 10.81 10.77 -5.77
CA ILE A 9 9.87 11.88 -5.80
C ILE A 9 10.45 12.93 -6.73
N TRP A 10 9.76 13.19 -7.83
CA TRP A 10 10.21 14.10 -8.87
C TRP A 10 9.30 15.32 -8.95
N ASN A 11 9.89 16.52 -8.94
CA ASN A 11 9.20 17.75 -9.25
C ASN A 11 9.21 17.96 -10.77
N HIS A 12 8.03 17.89 -11.40
CA HIS A 12 7.90 18.09 -12.83
C HIS A 12 8.13 19.55 -13.25
N GLU A 13 7.73 20.53 -12.44
CA GLU A 13 7.83 21.97 -12.78
C GLU A 13 9.29 22.43 -12.81
N GLU A 14 10.07 22.02 -11.81
CA GLU A 14 11.49 22.39 -11.70
C GLU A 14 12.42 21.38 -12.40
N ALA A 15 11.88 20.25 -12.87
CA ALA A 15 12.64 19.11 -13.38
C ALA A 15 13.74 18.63 -12.41
N THR A 16 13.42 18.59 -11.11
CA THR A 16 14.36 18.23 -10.03
C THR A 16 13.90 16.98 -9.28
N LEU A 17 14.87 16.19 -8.82
CA LEU A 17 14.62 15.09 -7.90
C LEU A 17 14.55 15.64 -6.46
N LEU A 18 13.38 15.59 -5.85
CA LEU A 18 13.16 16.08 -4.48
C LEU A 18 13.70 15.10 -3.44
N ASN A 19 13.34 13.82 -3.59
CA ASN A 19 13.72 12.79 -2.63
C ASN A 19 13.91 11.42 -3.28
N THR A 20 14.69 10.57 -2.61
CA THR A 20 14.79 9.14 -2.90
C THR A 20 14.99 8.38 -1.61
N PHE A 21 14.15 7.37 -1.36
CA PHE A 21 14.25 6.53 -0.18
C PHE A 21 13.79 5.10 -0.47
N GLY A 22 14.26 4.14 0.33
CA GLY A 22 13.88 2.73 0.20
C GLY A 22 12.63 2.42 1.01
N ASN A 23 11.78 1.54 0.47
CA ASN A 23 10.67 0.93 1.22
C ASN A 23 11.20 -0.25 2.06
N HIS A 24 11.79 -1.24 1.40
CA HIS A 24 12.21 -2.50 2.01
C HIS A 24 13.41 -3.11 1.29
N HIS A 25 14.14 -3.97 2.01
CA HIS A 25 15.35 -4.63 1.53
C HIS A 25 15.10 -5.90 0.70
N PHE A 26 13.83 -6.22 0.39
CA PHE A 26 13.47 -7.46 -0.31
C PHE A 26 13.08 -7.15 -1.78
N PRO A 27 14.01 -7.33 -2.74
CA PRO A 27 13.80 -6.94 -4.14
C PRO A 27 12.76 -7.78 -4.87
N ASP A 28 12.36 -8.92 -4.32
CA ASP A 28 11.34 -9.83 -4.86
C ASP A 28 9.91 -9.34 -4.60
N ARG A 29 9.73 -8.37 -3.71
CA ARG A 29 8.41 -7.87 -3.31
C ARG A 29 8.16 -6.53 -3.99
N GLY A 30 7.59 -6.57 -5.19
CA GLY A 30 7.25 -5.36 -5.95
C GLY A 30 6.16 -4.52 -5.28
N ILE A 31 5.97 -3.30 -5.77
CA ILE A 31 4.93 -2.36 -5.32
C ILE A 31 3.62 -2.68 -6.07
N SER A 32 2.52 -2.83 -5.33
CA SER A 32 1.17 -3.02 -5.88
C SER A 32 0.35 -1.73 -5.95
N LYS A 33 0.51 -0.82 -4.98
CA LYS A 33 -0.22 0.47 -4.95
C LYS A 33 0.66 1.56 -4.36
N LEU A 34 0.59 2.75 -4.97
CA LEU A 34 1.02 4.01 -4.36
C LEU A 34 -0.17 4.97 -4.40
N CYS A 35 -0.50 5.58 -3.27
CA CYS A 35 -1.49 6.64 -3.21
C CYS A 35 -1.18 7.61 -2.08
N LEU A 36 -1.78 8.79 -2.15
CA LEU A 36 -1.71 9.76 -1.07
C LEU A 36 -2.85 9.51 -0.09
N VAL A 37 -2.54 9.72 1.19
CA VAL A 37 -3.49 9.72 2.29
C VAL A 37 -3.53 11.14 2.83
N ASN A 38 -4.71 11.64 3.18
CA ASN A 38 -4.94 13.01 3.65
C ASN A 38 -4.47 14.06 2.64
N GLU A 39 -4.85 13.88 1.37
CA GLU A 39 -4.42 14.74 0.25
C GLU A 39 -4.73 16.24 0.44
N LEU A 40 -5.80 16.57 1.17
CA LEU A 40 -6.25 17.94 1.38
C LEU A 40 -5.51 18.67 2.52
N ASP A 41 -4.71 17.95 3.31
CA ASP A 41 -3.99 18.46 4.49
C ASP A 41 -2.50 18.04 4.47
N ASP A 42 -2.00 17.50 5.58
CA ASP A 42 -0.66 16.91 5.74
C ASP A 42 -0.61 15.55 5.00
N SER A 43 -0.38 15.60 3.69
CA SER A 43 -0.37 14.39 2.87
C SER A 43 0.69 13.37 3.33
N LEU A 44 0.30 12.10 3.35
CA LEU A 44 1.15 10.96 3.63
C LEU A 44 1.22 10.08 2.37
N LEU A 45 2.33 9.37 2.19
CA LEU A 45 2.48 8.42 1.09
C LEU A 45 2.19 7.00 1.58
N LEU A 46 1.13 6.39 1.06
CA LEU A 46 0.87 4.97 1.26
C LEU A 46 1.56 4.16 0.15
N ASP A 47 2.29 3.14 0.58
CA ASP A 47 2.92 2.11 -0.24
C ASP A 47 2.36 0.76 0.16
N ALA A 48 1.71 0.08 -0.79
CA ALA A 48 1.38 -1.32 -0.67
C ALA A 48 2.27 -2.16 -1.58
N SER A 49 2.76 -3.27 -1.05
CA SER A 49 3.55 -4.27 -1.76
C SER A 49 2.71 -5.49 -2.13
N PHE A 50 3.11 -6.24 -3.16
CA PHE A 50 2.38 -7.42 -3.65
C PHE A 50 2.31 -8.58 -2.64
N ASP A 51 3.13 -8.56 -1.59
CA ASP A 51 3.08 -9.49 -0.47
C ASP A 51 2.06 -9.10 0.61
N GLY A 52 1.31 -8.00 0.39
CA GLY A 52 0.29 -7.51 1.30
C GLY A 52 0.82 -6.56 2.37
N ASN A 53 2.12 -6.24 2.41
CA ASN A 53 2.62 -5.22 3.32
C ASN A 53 2.13 -3.83 2.91
N ILE A 54 1.60 -3.08 3.87
CA ILE A 54 1.19 -1.69 3.71
C ILE A 54 2.05 -0.84 4.64
N GLN A 55 2.61 0.23 4.10
CA GLN A 55 3.41 1.21 4.82
C GLN A 55 2.93 2.63 4.51
N ILE A 56 2.92 3.49 5.53
CA ILE A 56 2.55 4.90 5.37
C ILE A 56 3.72 5.78 5.81
N TRP A 57 4.11 6.71 4.93
CA TRP A 57 5.29 7.55 5.10
C TRP A 57 4.91 9.03 5.22
N LYS A 58 5.48 9.71 6.22
CA LYS A 58 5.41 11.17 6.39
C LYS A 58 6.70 11.83 5.89
N ASP A 59 6.63 13.11 5.56
CA ASP A 59 7.77 13.94 5.14
C ASP A 59 8.48 13.38 3.89
N TYR A 60 7.75 12.66 3.03
CA TYR A 60 8.29 11.92 1.87
C TYR A 60 8.89 12.83 0.79
N LEU A 61 8.52 14.11 0.76
CA LEU A 61 9.09 15.13 -0.14
C LEU A 61 10.49 15.59 0.28
N LEU A 62 10.84 15.48 1.57
CA LEU A 62 12.04 16.08 2.13
C LEU A 62 13.18 15.05 2.24
N LYS A 63 14.26 15.29 1.50
CA LYS A 63 15.42 14.39 1.48
C LYS A 63 15.99 14.14 2.87
N GLY A 64 15.99 12.87 3.28
CA GLY A 64 16.54 12.40 4.54
C GLY A 64 15.67 12.69 5.76
N LYS A 65 14.45 13.22 5.56
CA LYS A 65 13.50 13.50 6.65
C LYS A 65 12.28 12.58 6.63
N GLN A 66 12.14 11.73 5.60
CA GLN A 66 11.04 10.78 5.50
C GLN A 66 10.98 9.86 6.73
N LYS A 67 9.77 9.59 7.21
CA LYS A 67 9.53 8.77 8.40
C LYS A 67 8.44 7.76 8.12
N LEU A 68 8.68 6.51 8.49
CA LEU A 68 7.66 5.48 8.52
C LEU A 68 6.73 5.76 9.71
N VAL A 69 5.45 5.97 9.43
CA VAL A 69 4.42 6.25 10.43
C VAL A 69 3.75 4.96 10.87
N ILE A 70 3.36 4.13 9.90
CA ILE A 70 2.61 2.89 10.11
C ILE A 70 3.16 1.81 9.17
N ALA A 71 3.21 0.57 9.65
CA ALA A 71 3.54 -0.60 8.84
C ALA A 71 2.82 -1.86 9.34
N PHE A 72 1.94 -2.42 8.52
CA PHE A 72 1.21 -3.65 8.86
C PHE A 72 1.04 -4.56 7.63
N SER A 73 0.81 -5.84 7.87
CA SER A 73 0.46 -6.80 6.81
C SER A 73 -1.05 -6.84 6.64
N SER A 74 -1.54 -6.59 5.43
CA SER A 74 -2.97 -6.63 5.11
C SER A 74 -3.49 -8.03 4.74
N ILE A 75 -2.58 -8.99 4.49
CA ILE A 75 -2.92 -10.37 4.14
C ILE A 75 -2.32 -11.30 5.20
N HIS A 76 -3.18 -12.09 5.85
CA HIS A 76 -2.81 -13.03 6.91
C HIS A 76 -3.12 -14.47 6.49
N GLY A 77 -2.27 -15.43 6.86
CA GLY A 77 -2.61 -16.86 6.79
C GLY A 77 -2.35 -17.55 5.45
N HIS A 78 -1.40 -17.07 4.66
CA HIS A 78 -1.09 -17.68 3.37
C HIS A 78 -0.41 -19.07 3.51
N LYS A 79 -0.80 -20.03 2.67
CA LYS A 79 -0.27 -21.41 2.68
C LYS A 79 1.23 -21.41 2.32
N PRO A 80 2.07 -22.22 2.99
CA PRO A 80 3.47 -22.38 2.58
C PRO A 80 3.53 -22.87 1.12
N GLY A 81 4.15 -22.11 0.22
CA GLY A 81 4.47 -22.56 -1.15
C GLY A 81 3.94 -21.72 -2.32
N VAL A 82 3.02 -20.77 -2.13
CA VAL A 82 2.69 -19.82 -3.22
C VAL A 82 3.64 -18.63 -3.18
N ARG A 83 4.18 -18.30 -4.35
CA ARG A 83 5.32 -17.38 -4.53
C ARG A 83 4.92 -15.91 -4.64
N SER A 84 3.63 -15.60 -4.74
CA SER A 84 3.13 -14.22 -4.83
C SER A 84 1.72 -14.18 -4.28
N LEU A 85 1.42 -13.19 -3.44
CA LEU A 85 0.07 -12.94 -2.95
C LEU A 85 -0.75 -12.08 -3.92
N SER A 86 -0.07 -11.48 -4.91
CA SER A 86 -0.61 -10.50 -5.86
C SER A 86 -1.57 -9.52 -5.17
N ALA A 87 -1.16 -9.02 -4.00
CA ALA A 87 -1.99 -8.17 -3.17
C ALA A 87 -2.40 -6.92 -3.94
N VAL A 88 -3.69 -6.61 -3.89
CA VAL A 88 -4.26 -5.37 -4.42
C VAL A 88 -4.85 -4.59 -3.26
N VAL A 89 -4.52 -3.30 -3.21
CA VAL A 89 -4.90 -2.42 -2.11
C VAL A 89 -5.52 -1.16 -2.70
N ASP A 90 -6.56 -0.66 -2.05
CA ASP A 90 -7.10 0.66 -2.33
C ASP A 90 -7.41 1.43 -1.05
N TRP A 91 -7.12 2.73 -1.05
CA TRP A 91 -7.35 3.62 0.07
C TRP A 91 -8.64 4.42 -0.14
N GLN A 92 -9.55 4.36 0.82
CA GLN A 92 -10.78 5.15 0.78
C GLN A 92 -10.75 6.28 1.81
N GLN A 93 -10.39 7.48 1.35
CA GLN A 93 -10.23 8.67 2.18
C GLN A 93 -11.51 9.06 2.96
N GLN A 94 -12.71 8.84 2.42
CA GLN A 94 -13.95 9.25 3.11
C GLN A 94 -14.23 8.44 4.38
N CYS A 95 -13.68 7.23 4.48
CA CYS A 95 -13.90 6.34 5.62
C CYS A 95 -12.61 5.99 6.37
N ASP A 96 -11.47 6.52 5.93
CA ASP A 96 -10.13 6.25 6.47
C ASP A 96 -9.79 4.77 6.61
N TYR A 97 -10.29 3.96 5.68
CA TYR A 97 -10.05 2.52 5.67
C TYR A 97 -9.38 2.09 4.35
N PRO A 98 -8.27 1.34 4.40
CA PRO A 98 -7.77 0.61 3.27
C PRO A 98 -8.55 -0.70 3.10
N TYR A 99 -8.83 -1.00 1.85
CA TYR A 99 -9.31 -2.29 1.43
C TYR A 99 -8.16 -3.08 0.81
N ALA A 100 -8.05 -4.35 1.16
CA ALA A 100 -7.03 -5.24 0.61
C ALA A 100 -7.67 -6.54 0.09
N SER A 101 -7.14 -7.04 -1.01
CA SER A 101 -7.49 -8.34 -1.58
C SER A 101 -6.30 -8.90 -2.36
N GLY A 102 -6.48 -9.97 -3.13
CA GLY A 102 -5.41 -10.54 -3.96
C GLY A 102 -5.78 -11.94 -4.42
N GLU A 103 -4.87 -12.90 -4.26
CA GLU A 103 -5.15 -14.32 -4.54
C GLU A 103 -6.23 -14.92 -3.63
N ILE A 104 -6.40 -14.37 -2.43
CA ILE A 104 -7.49 -14.76 -1.55
C ILE A 104 -8.77 -14.14 -2.11
N SER A 105 -9.78 -14.97 -2.38
CA SER A 105 -11.15 -14.57 -2.76
C SER A 105 -11.89 -13.92 -1.59
N SER A 106 -11.27 -12.93 -0.95
CA SER A 106 -11.83 -12.15 0.15
C SER A 106 -11.38 -10.70 0.04
N ILE A 107 -12.30 -9.79 0.30
CA ILE A 107 -12.06 -8.36 0.42
C ILE A 107 -11.98 -8.05 1.92
N MET A 108 -10.82 -7.59 2.36
CA MET A 108 -10.50 -7.27 3.74
C MET A 108 -10.56 -5.76 3.95
N LEU A 109 -11.21 -5.34 5.03
CA LEU A 109 -11.32 -3.96 5.49
C LEU A 109 -10.42 -3.79 6.72
N TRP A 110 -9.47 -2.87 6.64
CA TRP A 110 -8.49 -2.61 7.69
C TRP A 110 -8.80 -1.30 8.42
N ASP A 111 -8.58 -1.26 9.73
CA ASP A 111 -8.50 -0.03 10.54
C ASP A 111 -7.02 0.29 10.70
N VAL A 112 -6.58 1.40 10.13
CA VAL A 112 -5.18 1.81 10.12
C VAL A 112 -4.72 2.31 11.49
N ASP A 113 -5.60 2.97 12.24
CA ASP A 113 -5.26 3.48 13.57
C ASP A 113 -5.06 2.35 14.57
N LYS A 114 -5.84 1.26 14.43
CA LYS A 114 -5.73 0.07 15.27
C LYS A 114 -4.82 -1.02 14.70
N GLU A 115 -4.37 -0.87 13.46
CA GLU A 115 -3.66 -1.90 12.68
C GLU A 115 -4.39 -3.26 12.70
N GLN A 116 -5.72 -3.23 12.58
CA GLN A 116 -6.58 -4.42 12.76
C GLN A 116 -7.54 -4.65 11.61
N LEU A 117 -7.79 -5.93 11.33
CA LEU A 117 -8.83 -6.35 10.40
C LEU A 117 -10.21 -6.08 11.01
N VAL A 118 -10.95 -5.14 10.45
CA VAL A 118 -12.30 -4.81 10.89
C VAL A 118 -13.30 -5.82 10.35
N ASN A 119 -13.17 -6.16 9.07
CA ASN A 119 -14.10 -7.04 8.39
C ASN A 119 -13.42 -7.79 7.26
N SER A 120 -13.90 -8.99 6.97
CA SER A 120 -13.52 -9.76 5.80
C SER A 120 -14.78 -10.30 5.13
N LYS A 121 -14.97 -9.94 3.86
CA LYS A 121 -16.07 -10.45 3.04
C LYS A 121 -15.50 -11.37 1.98
N SER A 122 -15.89 -12.63 1.99
CA SER A 122 -15.59 -13.54 0.88
C SER A 122 -16.19 -12.99 -0.41
N SER A 123 -15.40 -12.96 -1.48
CA SER A 123 -15.95 -12.73 -2.81
C SER A 123 -16.82 -13.94 -3.18
N SER A 124 -17.84 -13.72 -4.02
CA SER A 124 -18.71 -14.80 -4.49
C SER A 124 -18.09 -15.65 -5.61
N SER A 125 -16.76 -15.58 -5.78
CA SER A 125 -16.01 -16.16 -6.88
C SER A 125 -14.79 -16.89 -6.34
N ASP A 126 -14.46 -18.04 -6.94
CA ASP A 126 -13.25 -18.80 -6.61
C ASP A 126 -11.99 -18.24 -7.31
N CYS A 127 -12.13 -17.13 -8.06
CA CYS A 127 -11.02 -16.47 -8.73
C CYS A 127 -10.35 -15.40 -7.85
N SER A 128 -9.07 -15.15 -8.13
CA SER A 128 -8.28 -14.07 -7.55
C SER A 128 -8.82 -12.68 -7.95
N VAL A 129 -8.66 -11.71 -7.08
CA VAL A 129 -8.96 -10.29 -7.36
C VAL A 129 -7.73 -9.62 -7.94
N SER A 130 -7.81 -9.21 -9.21
CA SER A 130 -6.69 -8.58 -9.92
C SER A 130 -6.63 -7.06 -9.79
N VAL A 131 -7.77 -6.42 -9.51
CA VAL A 131 -7.90 -4.96 -9.36
C VAL A 131 -8.93 -4.66 -8.28
N LEU A 132 -8.63 -3.69 -7.42
CA LEU A 132 -9.54 -3.16 -6.43
C LEU A 132 -9.57 -1.63 -6.55
N VAL A 133 -10.78 -1.06 -6.65
CA VAL A 133 -11.01 0.38 -6.72
C VAL A 133 -12.28 0.71 -5.94
N SER A 134 -12.16 1.63 -5.00
CA SER A 134 -13.25 2.28 -4.29
C SER A 134 -13.81 3.39 -5.18
N LEU A 135 -15.08 3.27 -5.53
CA LEU A 135 -15.80 4.30 -6.26
C LEU A 135 -16.21 5.40 -5.28
N ILE A 136 -15.71 6.61 -5.51
CA ILE A 136 -16.23 7.82 -4.87
C ILE A 136 -17.46 8.23 -5.69
N PHE A 137 -18.66 8.09 -5.12
CA PHE A 137 -19.84 8.74 -5.68
C PHE A 137 -19.73 10.23 -5.37
N ALA A 138 -19.45 11.04 -6.40
CA ALA A 138 -19.54 12.50 -6.35
C ALA A 138 -21.00 12.96 -6.44
#